data_AF-A0A2D8QUN1-F1
#
_entry.id   AF-A0A2D8QUN1-F1
#
_cell.length_a   1.000
_cell.length_b   1.000
_cell.length_c   1.000
_cell.angle_alpha   90.00
_cell.angle_beta   90.00
_cell.angle_gamma   90.00
#
_symmetry.space_group_name_H-M   'P 1'
#
loop_
_entity.id
_entity.type
_entity.pdbx_description
1 polymer ?
#
loop_
_entity_poly.entity_id
_entity_poly.type
_entity_poly.pdbx_seq_one_letter_code
_entity_poly.pdbx_strand_id
1 'polypeptide(L)'
;MNDLDIPNFGALLAEHLSAVPADAYPYLLSQLERTAADRYRGWAEDVPEYADGLLACAASEDEIADRVEAMFPPSDEHRRLVLSIIPAAKATYYAAFEPYGPVHQMTIQSNAERQGAGAWQNLKALYPERSVEFDELSAIEVGSADYLDTILPLLEDKALV
;
A
#
# COMPACT_ATOMS: atom_id res chain seq x y z
N MET A 1 -14.58 20.02 10.00
CA MET A 1 -13.76 18.86 9.62
C MET A 1 -13.11 18.38 10.90
N ASN A 2 -13.42 17.17 11.35
CA ASN A 2 -12.54 16.54 12.35
C ASN A 2 -11.18 16.36 11.66
N ASP A 3 -10.10 16.79 12.29
CA ASP A 3 -8.75 16.46 11.81
C ASP A 3 -8.64 14.94 11.71
N LEU A 4 -8.56 14.43 10.50
CA LEU A 4 -8.26 13.03 10.24
C LEU A 4 -6.80 12.82 10.59
N ASP A 5 -6.53 12.08 11.66
CA ASP A 5 -5.16 11.72 12.05
C ASP A 5 -4.62 10.67 11.07
N ILE A 6 -3.68 11.07 10.22
CA ILE A 6 -3.06 10.20 9.22
C ILE A 6 -1.95 9.38 9.90
N PRO A 7 -2.06 8.04 9.96
CA PRO A 7 -1.04 7.21 10.56
C PRO A 7 0.30 7.31 9.81
N ASN A 8 1.39 7.30 10.58
CA ASN A 8 2.69 6.96 10.04
C ASN A 8 2.76 5.43 9.90
N PHE A 9 2.56 4.91 8.69
CA PHE A 9 2.48 3.48 8.43
C PHE A 9 3.82 2.78 8.64
N GLY A 10 4.94 3.45 8.37
CA GLY A 10 6.26 2.92 8.68
C GLY A 10 6.46 2.67 10.18
N ALA A 11 6.00 3.60 11.03
CA ALA A 11 6.03 3.43 12.48
C ALA A 11 4.98 2.42 12.97
N LEU A 12 3.77 2.45 12.40
CA LEU A 12 2.67 1.54 12.73
C LEU A 12 3.04 0.08 12.47
N LEU A 13 3.72 -0.19 11.36
CA LEU A 13 4.12 -1.54 10.95
C LEU A 13 5.53 -1.92 11.42
N ALA A 14 6.24 -1.05 12.16
CA ALA A 14 7.65 -1.22 12.50
C ALA A 14 7.97 -2.56 13.19
N GLU A 15 7.08 -3.04 14.08
CA GLU A 15 7.25 -4.32 14.76
C GLU A 15 7.29 -5.49 13.76
N HIS A 16 6.40 -5.49 12.77
CA HIS A 16 6.33 -6.52 11.74
C HIS A 16 7.48 -6.40 10.74
N LEU A 17 7.78 -5.16 10.32
CA LEU A 17 8.86 -4.84 9.40
C LEU A 17 10.23 -5.24 9.95
N SER A 18 10.43 -5.12 11.27
CA SER A 18 11.68 -5.50 11.95
C SER A 18 11.78 -6.98 12.28
N ALA A 19 10.71 -7.76 12.07
CA ALA A 19 10.68 -9.19 12.39
C ALA A 19 11.30 -10.07 11.29
N VAL A 20 11.74 -9.48 10.16
CA VAL A 20 12.36 -10.20 9.05
C VAL A 20 13.81 -9.75 8.83
N PRO A 21 14.70 -10.64 8.36
CA PRO A 21 16.03 -10.23 7.93
C PRO A 21 15.94 -9.31 6.70
N ALA A 22 16.98 -8.50 6.47
CA ALA A 22 17.03 -7.53 5.37
C ALA A 22 16.74 -8.16 3.99
N ASP A 23 17.24 -9.37 3.75
CA ASP A 23 17.03 -10.10 2.48
C ASP A 23 15.59 -10.61 2.28
N ALA A 24 14.77 -10.64 3.34
CA ALA A 24 13.35 -10.96 3.28
C ALA A 24 12.46 -9.71 3.23
N TYR A 25 13.03 -8.53 3.52
CA TYR A 25 12.30 -7.29 3.64
C TYR A 25 11.59 -6.86 2.34
N PRO A 26 12.22 -6.93 1.14
CA PRO A 26 11.50 -6.64 -0.11
C PRO A 26 10.29 -7.55 -0.32
N TYR A 27 10.40 -8.83 0.01
CA TYR A 27 9.27 -9.76 -0.11
C TYR A 27 8.16 -9.45 0.90
N LEU A 28 8.50 -9.02 2.13
CA LEU A 28 7.50 -8.53 3.08
C LEU A 28 6.73 -7.33 2.52
N LEU A 29 7.43 -6.35 1.95
CA LEU A 29 6.77 -5.19 1.33
C LEU A 29 5.87 -5.60 0.16
N SER A 30 6.30 -6.53 -0.70
CA SER A 30 5.45 -7.00 -1.81
C SER A 30 4.12 -7.60 -1.35
N GLN A 31 4.09 -8.25 -0.19
CA GLN A 31 2.84 -8.77 0.38
C GLN A 31 1.99 -7.68 1.04
N LEU A 32 2.59 -6.57 1.50
CA LEU A 32 1.84 -5.40 1.93
C LEU A 32 1.16 -4.71 0.75
N GLU A 33 1.80 -4.66 -0.43
CA GLU A 33 1.13 -4.13 -1.63
C GLU A 33 -0.07 -4.97 -2.04
N ARG A 34 0.04 -6.30 -1.97
CA ARG A 34 -1.14 -7.18 -2.17
C ARG A 34 -2.26 -6.91 -1.15
N THR A 35 -1.90 -6.47 0.06
CA THR A 35 -2.86 -6.09 1.09
C THR A 35 -3.56 -4.76 0.77
N ALA A 36 -2.84 -3.81 0.16
CA ALA A 36 -3.42 -2.56 -0.38
C ALA A 36 -4.30 -2.85 -1.61
N ALA A 37 -3.88 -3.74 -2.51
CA ALA A 37 -4.67 -4.19 -3.65
C ALA A 37 -6.05 -4.73 -3.23
N ASP A 38 -6.09 -5.56 -2.19
CA ASP A 38 -7.34 -6.08 -1.62
C ASP A 38 -8.27 -4.96 -1.12
N ARG A 39 -7.72 -3.85 -0.60
CA ARG A 39 -8.51 -2.70 -0.14
C ARG A 39 -9.15 -1.97 -1.31
N TYR A 40 -8.38 -1.71 -2.37
CA TYR A 40 -8.91 -1.12 -3.60
C TYR A 40 -10.04 -1.97 -4.20
N ARG A 41 -9.89 -3.30 -4.21
CA ARG A 41 -10.97 -4.22 -4.65
C ARG A 41 -12.23 -4.09 -3.80
N GLY A 42 -12.09 -4.04 -2.48
CA GLY A 42 -13.22 -3.84 -1.57
C GLY A 42 -13.96 -2.53 -1.85
N TRP A 43 -13.22 -1.45 -2.03
CA TRP A 43 -13.84 -0.16 -2.36
C TRP A 43 -14.48 -0.11 -3.74
N ALA A 44 -13.97 -0.86 -4.72
CA ALA A 44 -14.61 -0.97 -6.03
C ALA A 44 -16.02 -1.58 -5.93
N GLU A 45 -16.26 -2.45 -4.93
CA GLU A 45 -17.60 -2.97 -4.63
C GLU A 45 -18.46 -1.93 -3.90
N ASP A 46 -17.87 -1.21 -2.93
CA ASP A 46 -18.58 -0.19 -2.13
C ASP A 46 -18.95 1.06 -2.95
N VAL A 47 -18.16 1.38 -3.98
CA VAL A 47 -18.27 2.61 -4.76
C VAL A 47 -18.23 2.30 -6.27
N PRO A 48 -19.28 1.65 -6.81
CA PRO A 48 -19.25 1.03 -8.14
C PRO A 48 -19.06 2.03 -9.31
N GLU A 49 -19.39 3.30 -9.11
CA GLU A 49 -19.18 4.36 -10.11
C GLU A 49 -17.71 4.64 -10.41
N TYR A 50 -16.83 4.40 -9.44
CA TYR A 50 -15.38 4.56 -9.58
C TYR A 50 -14.64 3.22 -9.60
N ALA A 51 -15.37 2.10 -9.75
CA ALA A 51 -14.82 0.75 -9.70
C ALA A 51 -13.67 0.55 -10.68
N ASP A 52 -13.78 1.03 -11.93
CA ASP A 52 -12.74 0.82 -12.94
C ASP A 52 -11.39 1.42 -12.53
N GLY A 53 -11.39 2.64 -11.95
CA GLY A 53 -10.14 3.26 -11.52
C GLY A 53 -9.61 2.71 -10.20
N LEU A 54 -10.49 2.30 -9.28
CA LEU A 54 -10.09 1.58 -8.07
C LEU A 54 -9.48 0.21 -8.40
N LEU A 55 -10.07 -0.53 -9.35
CA LEU A 55 -9.50 -1.79 -9.84
C LEU A 55 -8.19 -1.59 -10.61
N ALA A 56 -8.03 -0.45 -11.30
CA ALA A 56 -6.75 -0.08 -11.89
C ALA A 56 -5.68 0.15 -10.82
N CYS A 57 -6.00 0.84 -9.71
CA CYS A 57 -5.09 0.98 -8.56
C CYS A 57 -4.76 -0.39 -7.95
N ALA A 58 -5.76 -1.27 -7.78
CA ALA A 58 -5.51 -2.63 -7.30
C ALA A 58 -4.53 -3.41 -8.20
N ALA A 59 -4.63 -3.24 -9.52
CA ALA A 59 -3.72 -3.86 -10.48
C ALA A 59 -2.31 -3.24 -10.42
N SER A 60 -2.21 -1.93 -10.19
CA SER A 60 -0.93 -1.25 -9.92
C SER A 60 -0.22 -1.82 -8.69
N GLU A 61 -0.94 -2.03 -7.60
CA GLU A 61 -0.35 -2.61 -6.37
C GLU A 61 0.14 -4.05 -6.60
N ASP A 62 -0.62 -4.87 -7.33
CA ASP A 62 -0.16 -6.20 -7.73
C ASP A 62 1.06 -6.14 -8.66
N GLU A 63 1.13 -5.17 -9.58
CA GLU A 63 2.29 -4.97 -10.45
C GLU A 63 3.54 -4.66 -9.61
N ILE A 64 3.43 -3.76 -8.63
CA ILE A 64 4.53 -3.46 -7.71
C ILE A 64 4.96 -4.74 -7.00
N ALA A 65 4.02 -5.50 -6.43
CA ALA A 65 4.31 -6.74 -5.75
C ALA A 65 5.07 -7.74 -6.64
N ASP A 66 4.57 -7.97 -7.85
CA ASP A 66 5.16 -8.89 -8.82
C ASP A 66 6.57 -8.46 -9.24
N ARG A 67 6.77 -7.15 -9.46
CA ARG A 67 8.07 -6.59 -9.82
C ARG A 67 9.09 -6.71 -8.69
N VAL A 68 8.69 -6.44 -7.45
CA VAL A 68 9.56 -6.61 -6.28
C VAL A 68 9.96 -8.08 -6.11
N GLU A 69 9.01 -9.01 -6.25
CA GLU A 69 9.28 -10.44 -6.19
C GLU A 69 10.24 -10.91 -7.31
N ALA A 70 10.14 -10.32 -8.51
CA ALA A 70 11.06 -10.61 -9.61
C ALA A 70 12.47 -10.02 -9.37
N MET A 71 12.55 -8.81 -8.80
CA MET A 71 13.83 -8.16 -8.48
C MET A 71 14.57 -8.83 -7.32
N PHE A 72 13.81 -9.30 -6.32
CA PHE A 72 14.31 -9.91 -5.09
C PHE A 72 13.58 -11.23 -4.80
N PRO A 73 13.87 -12.30 -5.55
CA PRO A 73 13.21 -13.58 -5.33
C PRO A 73 13.51 -14.12 -3.92
N PRO A 74 12.50 -14.37 -3.08
CA PRO A 74 12.72 -14.85 -1.72
C PRO A 74 13.16 -16.33 -1.73
N SER A 75 13.99 -16.70 -0.75
CA SER A 75 14.23 -18.12 -0.44
C SER A 75 12.95 -18.75 0.13
N ASP A 76 12.86 -20.09 0.10
CA ASP A 76 11.72 -20.80 0.71
C ASP A 76 11.60 -20.53 2.22
N GLU A 77 12.73 -20.30 2.89
CA GLU A 77 12.77 -19.92 4.31
C GLU A 77 12.17 -18.53 4.54
N HIS A 78 12.61 -17.54 3.77
CA HIS A 78 12.07 -16.18 3.84
C HIS A 78 10.59 -16.15 3.48
N ARG A 79 10.17 -16.95 2.48
CA ARG A 79 8.77 -17.07 2.10
C ARG A 79 7.91 -17.57 3.27
N ARG A 80 8.32 -18.65 3.93
CA ARG A 80 7.61 -19.19 5.11
C ARG A 80 7.56 -18.18 6.25
N LEU A 81 8.68 -17.50 6.52
CA LEU A 81 8.75 -16.49 7.58
C LEU A 81 7.78 -15.34 7.31
N VAL A 82 7.85 -14.73 6.12
CA VAL A 82 6.97 -13.62 5.75
C VAL A 82 5.51 -14.04 5.81
N LEU A 83 5.15 -15.20 5.24
CA LEU A 83 3.76 -15.69 5.30
C LEU A 83 3.23 -15.92 6.73
N SER A 84 4.11 -16.16 7.70
CA SER A 84 3.73 -16.24 9.11
C SER A 84 3.46 -14.88 9.77
N ILE A 85 4.05 -13.80 9.23
CA ILE A 85 3.96 -12.42 9.74
C ILE A 85 2.79 -11.67 9.10
N ILE A 86 2.54 -11.89 7.80
CA ILE A 86 1.54 -11.13 7.03
C ILE A 86 0.16 -11.08 7.66
N PRO A 87 -0.41 -12.16 8.23
CA PRO A 87 -1.72 -12.05 8.88
C PRO A 87 -1.77 -11.00 9.99
N ALA A 88 -0.72 -10.90 10.82
CA ALA A 88 -0.64 -9.93 11.89
C ALA A 88 -0.39 -8.51 11.35
N ALA A 89 0.51 -8.37 10.37
CA ALA A 89 0.78 -7.09 9.72
C ALA A 89 -0.47 -6.53 9.02
N LYS A 90 -1.20 -7.38 8.29
CA LYS A 90 -2.48 -7.03 7.65
C LYS A 90 -3.53 -6.60 8.67
N ALA A 91 -3.63 -7.27 9.81
CA ALA A 91 -4.55 -6.86 10.87
C ALA A 91 -4.18 -5.49 11.46
N THR A 92 -2.90 -5.24 11.75
CA THR A 92 -2.40 -3.93 12.21
C THR A 92 -2.68 -2.84 11.17
N TYR A 93 -2.45 -3.13 9.89
CA TYR A 93 -2.74 -2.22 8.79
C TYR A 93 -4.25 -1.92 8.71
N TYR A 94 -5.12 -2.93 8.71
CA TYR A 94 -6.58 -2.73 8.58
C TYR A 94 -7.20 -2.01 9.78
N ALA A 95 -6.66 -2.22 10.99
CA ALA A 95 -7.11 -1.51 12.19
C ALA A 95 -6.98 0.03 12.07
N ALA A 96 -6.06 0.53 11.24
CA ALA A 96 -5.93 1.96 10.96
C ALA A 96 -7.14 2.53 10.18
N PHE A 97 -7.88 1.69 9.47
CA PHE A 97 -9.01 2.08 8.62
C PHE A 97 -10.36 1.81 9.28
N GLU A 98 -10.46 0.79 10.15
CA GLU A 98 -11.72 0.32 10.76
C GLU A 98 -12.64 1.41 11.36
N PRO A 99 -12.12 2.46 12.04
CA PRO A 99 -12.98 3.48 12.63
C PRO A 99 -13.67 4.41 11.61
N TYR A 100 -13.27 4.35 10.34
CA TYR A 100 -13.56 5.36 9.34
C TYR A 100 -14.51 4.85 8.25
N GLY A 101 -15.32 5.75 7.67
CA GLY A 101 -16.08 5.45 6.46
C GLY A 101 -15.21 5.48 5.20
N PRO A 102 -15.70 4.99 4.04
CA PRO A 102 -14.91 4.80 2.83
C PRO A 102 -14.09 6.01 2.37
N VAL A 103 -14.66 7.22 2.43
CA VAL A 103 -13.97 8.47 2.07
C VAL A 103 -12.71 8.67 2.93
N HIS A 104 -12.86 8.70 4.25
CA HIS A 104 -11.71 8.86 5.15
C HIS A 104 -10.71 7.70 5.03
N GLN A 105 -11.19 6.46 4.80
CA GLN A 105 -10.29 5.33 4.57
C GLN A 105 -9.45 5.52 3.30
N MET A 106 -10.05 5.99 2.20
CA MET A 106 -9.34 6.33 0.96
C MET A 106 -8.41 7.52 1.15
N THR A 107 -8.76 8.51 1.98
CA THR A 107 -7.84 9.60 2.35
C THR A 107 -6.61 9.06 3.09
N ILE A 108 -6.81 8.14 4.03
CA ILE A 108 -5.70 7.45 4.72
C ILE A 108 -4.86 6.67 3.72
N GLN A 109 -5.47 5.95 2.78
CA GLN A 109 -4.77 5.20 1.73
C GLN A 109 -3.93 6.11 0.85
N SER A 110 -4.49 7.21 0.33
CA SER A 110 -3.78 8.19 -0.49
C SER A 110 -2.51 8.70 0.21
N ASN A 111 -2.52 8.80 1.54
CA ASN A 111 -1.31 9.12 2.32
C ASN A 111 -0.40 7.91 2.57
N ALA A 112 -0.94 6.70 2.68
CA ALA A 112 -0.19 5.46 2.78
C ALA A 112 0.64 5.21 1.51
N GLU A 113 0.04 5.39 0.33
CA GLU A 113 0.72 5.29 -0.98
C GLU A 113 1.92 6.24 -1.07
N ARG A 114 1.77 7.49 -0.60
CA ARG A 114 2.89 8.44 -0.59
C ARG A 114 4.00 8.03 0.39
N GLN A 115 3.66 7.33 1.46
CA GLN A 115 4.64 6.76 2.37
C GLN A 115 5.34 5.53 1.75
N GLY A 116 4.60 4.67 1.04
CA GLY A 116 5.16 3.53 0.31
C GLY A 116 6.09 3.96 -0.83
N ALA A 117 5.72 5.00 -1.59
CA ALA A 117 6.61 5.68 -2.53
C ALA A 117 7.94 6.10 -1.89
N GLY A 118 7.90 6.65 -0.67
CA GLY A 118 9.09 6.99 0.11
C GLY A 118 9.89 5.77 0.58
N ALA A 119 9.22 4.67 0.92
CA ALA A 119 9.87 3.41 1.28
C ALA A 119 10.69 2.83 0.12
N TRP A 120 10.19 2.91 -1.11
CA TRP A 120 10.94 2.53 -2.31
C TRP A 120 12.19 3.38 -2.53
N GLN A 121 12.12 4.69 -2.29
CA GLN A 121 13.29 5.57 -2.34
C GLN A 121 14.35 5.25 -1.27
N ASN A 122 13.93 4.75 -0.10
CA ASN A 122 14.87 4.27 0.92
C ASN A 122 15.58 2.99 0.45
N LEU A 123 14.88 2.05 -0.18
CA LEU A 123 15.49 0.84 -0.74
C LEU A 123 16.44 1.15 -1.90
N LYS A 124 16.11 2.15 -2.74
CA LYS A 124 17.02 2.66 -3.79
C LYS A 124 18.38 3.09 -3.24
N ALA A 125 18.44 3.66 -2.04
CA ALA A 125 19.72 4.02 -1.41
C ALA A 125 20.57 2.80 -1.02
N LEU A 126 19.94 1.66 -0.76
CA LEU A 126 20.60 0.39 -0.42
C LEU A 126 20.99 -0.42 -1.66
N TYR A 127 20.24 -0.27 -2.76
CA TYR A 127 20.40 -1.01 -4.01
C TYR A 127 20.47 -0.05 -5.22
N PRO A 128 21.51 0.80 -5.31
CA PRO A 128 21.60 1.85 -6.33
C PRO A 128 21.63 1.32 -7.77
N GLU A 129 22.03 0.07 -7.97
CA GLU A 129 22.01 -0.62 -9.27
C GLU A 129 20.60 -0.88 -9.80
N ARG A 130 19.57 -0.79 -8.95
CA ARG A 130 18.14 -0.93 -9.31
C ARG A 130 17.37 0.40 -9.19
N SER A 131 18.09 1.52 -9.27
CA SER A 131 17.51 2.84 -9.01
C SER A 131 16.34 3.20 -9.93
N VAL A 132 16.39 2.80 -11.20
CA VAL A 132 15.32 3.05 -12.16
C VAL A 132 14.06 2.29 -11.75
N GLU A 133 14.20 1.02 -11.38
CA GLU A 133 13.07 0.21 -10.97
C GLU A 133 12.38 0.76 -9.73
N PHE A 134 13.13 1.22 -8.72
CA PHE A 134 12.54 1.85 -7.53
C PHE A 134 11.88 3.20 -7.83
N ASP A 135 12.43 4.00 -8.76
CA ASP A 135 11.78 5.23 -9.19
C ASP A 135 10.44 4.96 -9.88
N GLU A 136 10.37 3.89 -10.68
CA GLU A 136 9.13 3.44 -11.31
C GLU A 136 8.12 2.93 -10.28
N LEU A 137 8.53 2.14 -9.28
CA LEU A 137 7.62 1.71 -8.20
C LEU A 137 7.07 2.91 -7.42
N SER A 138 7.93 3.87 -7.04
CA SER A 138 7.49 5.11 -6.41
C SER A 138 6.50 5.90 -7.26
N ALA A 139 6.67 5.92 -8.58
CA ALA A 139 5.77 6.62 -9.48
C ALA A 139 4.39 5.95 -9.58
N ILE A 140 4.34 4.62 -9.51
CA ILE A 140 3.08 3.86 -9.51
C ILE A 140 2.25 4.18 -8.26
N GLU A 141 2.86 4.12 -7.07
CA GLU A 141 2.22 4.48 -5.79
C GLU A 141 1.64 5.90 -5.82
N VAL A 142 2.43 6.88 -6.28
CA VAL A 142 1.98 8.27 -6.41
C VAL A 142 0.82 8.36 -7.39
N GLY A 143 0.81 7.56 -8.46
CA GLY A 143 -0.32 7.46 -9.39
C GLY A 143 -1.61 6.97 -8.72
N SER A 144 -1.55 5.92 -7.89
CA SER A 144 -2.69 5.44 -7.09
C SER A 144 -3.19 6.53 -6.13
N ALA A 145 -2.26 7.22 -5.46
CA ALA A 145 -2.55 8.32 -4.54
C ALA A 145 -3.24 9.51 -5.23
N ASP A 146 -2.71 9.94 -6.37
CA ASP A 146 -3.23 11.06 -7.15
C ASP A 146 -4.62 10.72 -7.71
N TYR A 147 -4.85 9.46 -8.12
CA TYR A 147 -6.18 9.01 -8.52
C TYR A 147 -7.18 9.13 -7.37
N LEU A 148 -6.84 8.66 -6.16
CA LEU A 148 -7.71 8.81 -5.00
C LEU A 148 -8.05 10.27 -4.71
N ASP A 149 -7.06 11.17 -4.78
CA ASP A 149 -7.28 12.60 -4.58
C ASP A 149 -8.22 13.22 -5.63
N THR A 150 -8.32 12.65 -6.83
CA THR A 150 -9.28 13.10 -7.83
C THR A 150 -10.72 12.73 -7.51
N ILE A 151 -10.94 11.57 -6.88
CA ILE A 151 -12.30 11.06 -6.61
C ILE A 151 -12.82 11.42 -5.23
N LEU A 152 -11.94 11.63 -4.24
CA LEU A 152 -12.29 11.95 -2.86
C LEU A 152 -13.26 13.15 -2.73
N PRO A 153 -13.01 14.31 -3.37
CA PRO A 153 -13.94 15.44 -3.31
C PRO A 153 -15.33 15.11 -3.88
N LEU A 154 -15.39 14.26 -4.90
CA LEU A 154 -16.64 13.85 -5.55
C LEU A 154 -17.47 12.92 -4.65
N LEU A 155 -16.81 12.15 -3.80
CA LEU A 155 -17.45 11.25 -2.83
C LEU A 155 -17.95 12.01 -1.59
N GLU A 156 -17.21 13.02 -1.15
CA GLU A 156 -17.63 13.91 -0.05
C GLU A 156 -18.90 14.67 -0.39
N ASP A 157 -18.99 15.23 -1.60
CA ASP A 157 -20.18 15.95 -2.06
C ASP A 157 -21.43 15.06 -2.09
N LYS A 158 -21.27 13.76 -2.33
CA LYS A 158 -22.39 12.79 -2.31
C LYS A 158 -22.80 12.36 -0.90
N ALA A 159 -21.90 12.41 0.08
CA ALA A 159 -22.23 12.09 1.47
C ALA A 159 -23.07 13.19 2.16
N LEU A 160 -23.18 14.37 1.53
CA LEU A 160 -23.92 15.53 2.02
C LEU A 160 -25.32 15.72 1.40
N VAL A 161 -25.74 14.84 0.49
CA VAL A 161 -27.06 14.85 -0.18
C VAL A 161 -27.90 13.67 0.29
#